data_AF-A0A1G8QUA1-F1
#
_entry.id   AF-A0A1G8QUA1-F1
#
_cell.length_a   1.000
_cell.length_b   1.000
_cell.length_c   1.000
_cell.angle_alpha   90.00
_cell.angle_beta   90.00
_cell.angle_gamma   90.00
#
_symmetry.space_group_name_H-M   'P 1'
#
loop_
_entity.id
_entity.type
_entity.pdbx_description
1 polymer ?
#
loop_
_entity_poly.entity_id
_entity_poly.type
_entity_poly.pdbx_seq_one_letter_code
_entity_poly.pdbx_strand_id
1 'polypeptide(L)'
;MHFQKSVDTTSREEMIAFLSGHFRYDTMRAWNKCQSYALNVKVHRLGLSTEQCSKAYDILQVEGLWESLNECIHEFEQEHEGRFTICSNGRSSGYLVLLQSEYRLTGHQSYCRSCYQRNFKLCALNDNRCGRCGADGEKGRVNYQTPPKELVTHHAGIDEDADFDEWSLEQLQDRVKLVDGFDKACDQVRERFIDLLSEEIVEETFYVPQKRMVLKSA
;
A
#
# COMPACT_ATOMS: atom_id res chain seq x y z
N MET A 1 8.10 12.30 -16.80
CA MET A 1 6.79 11.90 -17.37
C MET A 1 5.84 11.81 -16.19
N HIS A 2 4.70 12.49 -16.21
CA HIS A 2 3.64 12.34 -15.19
C HIS A 2 2.54 11.43 -15.71
N PHE A 3 1.85 10.73 -14.82
CA PHE A 3 0.77 9.81 -15.14
C PHE A 3 -0.57 10.55 -15.19
N GLN A 4 -0.79 11.48 -14.27
CA GLN A 4 -2.01 12.26 -14.17
C GLN A 4 -2.26 13.07 -15.45
N LYS A 5 -3.53 13.11 -15.86
CA LYS A 5 -3.98 13.86 -17.04
C LYS A 5 -5.14 14.77 -16.67
N SER A 6 -5.16 15.96 -17.27
CA SER A 6 -6.35 16.81 -17.21
C SER A 6 -7.44 16.21 -18.10
N VAL A 7 -8.61 15.90 -17.53
CA VAL A 7 -9.77 15.33 -18.24
C VAL A 7 -10.96 16.28 -18.07
N ASP A 8 -11.67 16.62 -19.16
CA ASP A 8 -12.91 17.39 -19.06
C ASP A 8 -14.05 16.50 -18.56
N THR A 9 -14.43 16.67 -17.29
CA THR A 9 -15.51 15.90 -16.65
C THR A 9 -16.92 16.34 -17.07
N THR A 10 -17.04 17.33 -17.96
CA THR A 10 -18.32 17.74 -18.57
C THR A 10 -18.56 17.05 -19.92
N SER A 11 -17.49 16.55 -20.55
CA SER A 11 -17.56 15.79 -21.80
C SER A 11 -17.63 14.30 -21.52
N ARG A 12 -18.78 13.68 -21.82
CA ARG A 12 -18.95 12.22 -21.72
C ARG A 12 -17.90 11.49 -22.57
N GLU A 13 -17.68 11.95 -23.79
CA GLU A 13 -16.77 11.32 -24.74
C GLU A 13 -15.33 11.32 -24.21
N GLU A 14 -14.88 12.43 -23.61
CA GLU A 14 -13.55 12.49 -23.01
C GLU A 14 -13.40 11.57 -21.80
N MET A 15 -14.41 11.51 -20.93
CA MET A 15 -14.40 10.62 -19.78
C MET A 15 -14.34 9.14 -20.20
N ILE A 16 -15.16 8.73 -21.18
CA ILE A 16 -15.14 7.37 -21.72
C ILE A 16 -13.78 7.06 -22.36
N ALA A 17 -13.24 7.99 -23.15
CA ALA A 17 -11.93 7.83 -23.78
C ALA A 17 -10.80 7.70 -22.76
N PHE A 18 -10.84 8.48 -21.68
CA PHE A 18 -9.89 8.40 -20.58
C PHE A 18 -9.93 7.04 -19.89
N LEU A 19 -11.12 6.59 -19.47
CA LEU A 19 -11.30 5.33 -18.73
C LEU A 19 -10.98 4.11 -19.60
N SER A 20 -11.51 4.06 -20.83
CA SER A 20 -11.31 2.93 -21.75
C SER A 20 -9.88 2.85 -22.27
N GLY A 21 -9.23 4.00 -22.45
CA GLY A 21 -7.85 4.10 -22.93
C GLY A 21 -6.79 3.96 -21.84
N HIS A 22 -7.19 3.85 -20.56
CA HIS A 22 -6.25 3.74 -19.47
C HIS A 22 -5.52 2.39 -19.51
N PHE A 23 -4.21 2.39 -19.21
CA PHE A 23 -3.44 1.15 -19.16
C PHE A 23 -3.97 0.24 -18.04
N ARG A 24 -4.01 -1.08 -18.32
CA ARG A 24 -4.47 -2.09 -17.37
C ARG A 24 -3.45 -3.19 -17.18
N TYR A 25 -3.46 -3.80 -16.01
CA TYR A 25 -2.60 -4.93 -15.66
C TYR A 25 -3.39 -6.04 -14.97
N ASP A 26 -2.99 -7.28 -15.21
CA ASP A 26 -3.61 -8.46 -14.59
C ASP A 26 -3.37 -8.44 -13.07
N THR A 27 -4.44 -8.44 -12.28
CA THR A 27 -4.39 -8.40 -10.81
C THR A 27 -4.03 -9.76 -10.20
N MET A 28 -4.12 -10.85 -10.98
CA MET A 28 -3.80 -12.23 -10.61
C MET A 28 -3.30 -13.05 -11.82
N ARG A 29 -3.05 -14.36 -11.65
CA ARG A 29 -2.54 -15.22 -12.75
C ARG A 29 -3.51 -15.26 -13.93
N ALA A 30 -2.97 -15.35 -15.15
CA ALA A 30 -3.66 -15.34 -16.46
C ALA A 30 -4.93 -16.21 -16.65
N TRP A 31 -5.25 -17.12 -15.73
CA TRP A 31 -6.46 -17.96 -15.81
C TRP A 31 -7.73 -17.27 -15.26
N ASN A 32 -7.62 -16.26 -14.39
CA ASN A 32 -8.79 -15.51 -13.91
C ASN A 32 -9.04 -14.18 -14.64
N LYS A 33 -8.15 -13.81 -15.58
CA LYS A 33 -8.21 -12.61 -16.45
C LYS A 33 -8.45 -11.25 -15.79
N CYS A 34 -8.68 -11.20 -14.48
CA CYS A 34 -8.97 -9.98 -13.75
C CYS A 34 -7.93 -8.89 -14.03
N GLN A 35 -8.39 -7.77 -14.57
CA GLN A 35 -7.58 -6.61 -14.89
C GLN A 35 -8.07 -5.38 -14.13
N SER A 36 -7.13 -4.51 -13.78
CA SER A 36 -7.44 -3.21 -13.18
C SER A 36 -6.55 -2.12 -13.74
N TYR A 37 -6.92 -0.86 -13.49
CA TYR A 37 -6.12 0.31 -13.82
C TYR A 37 -4.72 0.18 -13.23
N ALA A 38 -3.72 0.44 -14.06
CA ALA A 38 -2.32 0.26 -13.68
C ALA A 38 -1.42 1.30 -14.31
N LEU A 39 -0.27 1.51 -13.69
CA LEU A 39 0.80 2.35 -14.19
C LEU A 39 2.11 1.58 -14.16
N ASN A 40 2.88 1.71 -15.24
CA ASN A 40 4.16 1.03 -15.39
C ASN A 40 5.27 1.89 -14.78
N VAL A 41 5.77 1.45 -13.63
CA VAL A 41 6.78 2.15 -12.83
C VAL A 41 8.16 1.49 -12.93
N LYS A 42 8.42 0.68 -13.96
CA LYS A 42 9.75 0.10 -14.18
C LYS A 42 10.78 1.22 -14.31
N VAL A 43 11.91 1.09 -13.62
CA VAL A 43 13.01 2.08 -13.55
C VAL A 43 13.35 2.71 -14.91
N HIS A 44 13.55 1.88 -15.95
CA HIS A 44 13.89 2.34 -17.30
C HIS A 44 12.76 3.10 -18.03
N ARG A 45 11.57 3.20 -17.44
CA ARG A 45 10.42 3.97 -17.97
C ARG A 45 10.13 5.24 -17.19
N LEU A 46 10.88 5.51 -16.11
CA LEU A 46 10.69 6.71 -15.29
C LEU A 46 11.31 7.98 -15.90
N GLY A 47 11.99 7.87 -17.04
CA GLY A 47 12.66 9.00 -17.71
C GLY A 47 13.96 9.41 -17.02
N LEU A 48 14.59 8.49 -16.29
CA LEU A 48 15.85 8.68 -15.59
C LEU A 48 17.05 8.61 -16.55
N SER A 49 18.14 9.31 -16.22
CA SER A 49 19.43 9.12 -16.88
C SER A 49 20.00 7.71 -16.62
N THR A 50 21.02 7.30 -17.37
CA THR A 50 21.70 6.01 -17.15
C THR A 50 22.27 5.90 -15.73
N GLU A 51 22.87 6.98 -15.23
CA GLU A 51 23.43 7.04 -13.87
C GLU A 51 22.33 6.94 -12.81
N GLN A 52 21.23 7.68 -12.98
CA GLN A 52 20.07 7.60 -12.11
C GLN A 52 19.42 6.21 -12.14
N CYS A 53 19.36 5.55 -13.30
CA CYS A 53 18.87 4.18 -13.42
C CYS A 53 19.73 3.21 -12.61
N SER A 54 21.07 3.34 -12.68
CA SER A 54 21.97 2.50 -11.88
C SER A 54 21.70 2.68 -10.39
N LYS A 55 21.67 3.94 -9.93
CA LYS A 55 21.39 4.26 -8.52
C LYS A 55 20.00 3.80 -8.07
N ALA A 56 18.99 3.90 -8.94
CA ALA A 56 17.65 3.41 -8.65
C ALA A 56 17.64 1.90 -8.35
N TYR A 57 18.47 1.10 -9.03
CA TYR A 57 18.58 -0.33 -8.72
C TYR A 57 19.22 -0.60 -7.36
N ASP A 58 20.15 0.24 -6.92
CA ASP A 58 20.77 0.16 -5.60
C ASP A 58 19.76 0.54 -4.50
N ILE A 59 18.98 1.62 -4.70
CA ILE A 59 17.93 2.05 -3.76
C ILE A 59 16.88 0.96 -3.57
N LEU A 60 16.51 0.24 -4.63
CA LEU A 60 15.55 -0.86 -4.54
C LEU A 60 16.00 -2.02 -3.62
N GLN A 61 17.27 -2.08 -3.22
CA GLN A 61 17.78 -3.03 -2.24
C GLN A 61 17.72 -2.53 -0.79
N VAL A 62 17.43 -1.24 -0.57
CA VAL A 62 17.39 -0.65 0.77
C VAL A 62 16.22 -1.21 1.56
N GLU A 63 16.52 -1.78 2.74
CA GLU A 63 15.50 -2.27 3.67
C GLU A 63 14.60 -1.12 4.13
N GLY A 64 13.29 -1.33 4.14
CA GLY A 64 12.32 -0.31 4.54
C GLY A 64 11.96 0.72 3.45
N LEU A 65 12.52 0.65 2.24
CA LEU A 65 12.19 1.57 1.14
C LEU A 65 10.67 1.76 0.96
N TRP A 66 9.93 0.64 0.92
CA TRP A 66 8.47 0.68 0.73
C TRP A 66 7.74 1.36 1.88
N GLU A 67 8.27 1.35 3.10
CA GLU A 67 7.65 2.08 4.21
C GLU A 67 7.65 3.60 3.93
N SER A 68 8.74 4.12 3.36
CA SER A 68 8.84 5.54 2.96
C SER A 68 7.98 5.88 1.75
N LEU A 69 7.82 4.96 0.80
CA LEU A 69 6.99 5.19 -0.40
C LEU A 69 5.49 5.04 -0.13
N ASN A 70 5.13 4.22 0.86
CA ASN A 70 3.73 3.90 1.15
C ASN A 70 2.96 5.09 1.74
N GLU A 71 3.60 6.16 2.22
CA GLU A 71 2.91 7.34 2.75
C GLU A 71 1.88 7.90 1.75
N CYS A 72 2.27 8.05 0.48
CA CYS A 72 1.37 8.51 -0.59
C CYS A 72 0.19 7.55 -0.83
N ILE A 73 0.41 6.24 -0.67
CA ILE A 73 -0.64 5.23 -0.80
C ILE A 73 -1.61 5.32 0.40
N HIS A 74 -1.10 5.55 1.61
CA HIS A 74 -1.93 5.70 2.81
C HIS A 74 -2.79 6.97 2.74
N GLU A 75 -2.29 8.06 2.15
CA GLU A 75 -3.09 9.26 1.89
C GLU A 75 -4.24 8.95 0.93
N PHE A 76 -3.95 8.29 -0.19
CA PHE A 76 -4.97 7.84 -1.15
C PHE A 76 -6.03 6.93 -0.49
N GLU A 77 -5.59 5.97 0.32
CA GLU A 77 -6.49 5.08 1.07
C GLU A 77 -7.40 5.85 2.04
N GLN A 78 -6.87 6.87 2.72
CA GLN A 78 -7.66 7.69 3.64
C GLN A 78 -8.68 8.55 2.89
N GLU A 79 -8.28 9.20 1.79
CA GLU A 79 -9.18 9.99 0.92
C GLU A 79 -10.34 9.15 0.36
N HIS A 80 -10.12 7.85 0.16
CA HIS A 80 -11.12 6.91 -0.35
C HIS A 80 -11.76 6.04 0.74
N GLU A 81 -11.56 6.38 2.01
CA GLU A 81 -12.11 5.68 3.18
C GLU A 81 -11.78 4.17 3.21
N GLY A 82 -10.64 3.79 2.63
CA GLY A 82 -10.15 2.43 2.53
C GLY A 82 -10.86 1.57 1.50
N ARG A 83 -11.76 2.13 0.68
CA ARG A 83 -12.46 1.39 -0.39
C ARG A 83 -11.54 1.00 -1.55
N PHE A 84 -10.44 1.73 -1.69
CA PHE A 84 -9.44 1.50 -2.71
C PHE A 84 -8.03 1.62 -2.13
N THR A 85 -7.10 0.88 -2.73
CA THR A 85 -5.68 0.88 -2.40
C THR A 85 -4.85 0.72 -3.66
N ILE A 86 -3.54 0.93 -3.54
CA ILE A 86 -2.57 0.78 -4.62
C ILE A 86 -1.58 -0.29 -4.20
N CYS A 87 -1.36 -1.29 -5.06
CA CYS A 87 -0.40 -2.36 -4.79
C CYS A 87 0.63 -2.47 -5.90
N SER A 88 1.85 -2.87 -5.54
CA SER A 88 2.85 -3.26 -6.53
C SER A 88 2.55 -4.66 -7.08
N ASN A 89 2.68 -4.84 -8.39
CA ASN A 89 2.39 -6.10 -9.07
C ASN A 89 3.33 -6.35 -10.26
N GLY A 90 3.28 -7.59 -10.77
CA GLY A 90 4.05 -8.07 -11.90
C GLY A 90 5.48 -8.49 -11.55
N ARG A 91 6.20 -8.99 -12.56
CA ARG A 91 7.60 -9.39 -12.39
C ARG A 91 8.44 -8.17 -11.98
N SER A 92 9.18 -8.31 -10.88
CA SER A 92 9.98 -7.25 -10.27
C SER A 92 9.14 -6.07 -9.73
N SER A 93 7.86 -6.27 -9.43
CA SER A 93 6.97 -5.23 -8.87
C SER A 93 6.90 -3.96 -9.72
N GLY A 94 7.01 -4.10 -11.05
CA GLY A 94 7.15 -2.98 -11.98
C GLY A 94 5.85 -2.25 -12.34
N TYR A 95 4.73 -2.58 -11.69
CA TYR A 95 3.44 -1.95 -11.91
C TYR A 95 2.82 -1.53 -10.59
N LEU A 96 2.26 -0.33 -10.53
CA LEU A 96 1.31 0.06 -9.48
C LEU A 96 -0.09 -0.19 -10.02
N VAL A 97 -0.93 -0.85 -9.23
CA VAL A 97 -2.25 -1.32 -9.67
C VAL A 97 -3.29 -0.87 -8.64
N LEU A 98 -4.36 -0.23 -9.13
CA LEU A 98 -5.51 0.16 -8.33
C LEU A 98 -6.32 -1.09 -7.96
N LEU A 99 -6.62 -1.29 -6.68
CA LEU A 99 -7.38 -2.43 -6.18
C LEU A 99 -8.50 -1.98 -5.26
N GLN A 100 -9.56 -2.78 -5.19
CA GLN A 100 -10.56 -2.63 -4.15
C GLN A 100 -10.00 -3.07 -2.81
N SER A 101 -10.45 -2.43 -1.75
CA SER A 101 -10.08 -2.78 -0.39
C SER A 101 -11.19 -2.45 0.59
N GLU A 102 -11.02 -2.87 1.83
CA GLU A 102 -11.86 -2.42 2.93
C GLU A 102 -11.05 -2.33 4.23
N TYR A 103 -11.42 -1.40 5.09
CA TYR A 103 -10.95 -1.43 6.48
C TYR A 103 -11.74 -2.45 7.28
N ARG A 104 -11.06 -3.49 7.76
CA ARG A 104 -11.65 -4.53 8.61
C ARG A 104 -11.16 -4.40 10.04
N LEU A 105 -12.09 -4.41 11.00
CA LEU A 105 -11.72 -4.47 12.41
C LEU A 105 -10.99 -5.78 12.69
N THR A 106 -9.83 -5.68 13.33
CA THR A 106 -9.01 -6.86 13.66
C THR A 106 -9.57 -7.67 14.83
N GLY A 107 -10.62 -7.19 15.50
CA GLY A 107 -11.22 -7.80 16.69
C GLY A 107 -10.41 -7.65 17.98
N HIS A 108 -9.21 -7.07 17.94
CA HIS A 108 -8.40 -6.84 19.14
C HIS A 108 -9.01 -5.74 20.00
N GLN A 109 -9.09 -5.98 21.31
CA GLN A 109 -9.75 -5.09 22.27
C GLN A 109 -8.76 -4.44 23.24
N SER A 110 -7.56 -5.02 23.39
CA SER A 110 -6.50 -4.46 24.24
C SER A 110 -5.10 -4.82 23.74
N TYR A 111 -4.10 -4.13 24.26
CA TYR A 111 -2.68 -4.44 24.00
C TYR A 111 -1.83 -4.26 25.25
N CYS A 112 -0.71 -4.97 25.33
CA CYS A 112 0.27 -4.82 26.40
C CYS A 112 1.12 -3.57 26.20
N ARG A 113 1.24 -2.72 27.23
CA ARG A 113 2.10 -1.52 27.17
C ARG A 113 3.60 -1.82 27.18
N SER A 114 4.01 -3.01 27.64
CA SER A 114 5.43 -3.39 27.67
C SER A 114 5.93 -4.16 26.45
N CYS A 115 5.10 -5.03 25.85
CA CYS A 115 5.53 -5.86 24.72
C CYS A 115 4.65 -5.71 23.48
N TYR A 116 3.68 -4.81 23.50
CA TYR A 116 2.74 -4.52 22.40
C TYR A 116 1.91 -5.72 21.92
N GLN A 117 1.93 -6.85 22.64
CA GLN A 117 1.10 -7.99 22.33
C GLN A 117 -0.37 -7.58 22.37
N ARG A 118 -1.04 -7.71 21.22
CA ARG A 118 -2.48 -7.48 21.05
C ARG A 118 -3.28 -8.66 21.63
N ASN A 119 -4.50 -8.39 22.08
CA ASN A 119 -5.41 -9.37 22.66
C ASN A 119 -6.87 -9.10 22.27
N PHE A 120 -7.63 -10.16 21.99
CA PHE A 120 -9.04 -10.11 21.61
C PHE A 120 -10.01 -9.83 22.77
N LYS A 121 -9.53 -9.78 24.01
CA LYS A 121 -10.35 -9.50 25.20
C LYS A 121 -10.07 -8.10 25.74
N LEU A 122 -11.05 -7.49 26.39
CA LEU A 122 -10.86 -6.32 27.24
C LEU A 122 -9.99 -6.65 28.46
N CYS A 123 -9.36 -5.63 29.02
CA CYS A 123 -8.78 -5.61 30.36
C CYS A 123 -9.88 -5.35 31.38
N ALA A 124 -9.93 -6.17 32.42
CA ALA A 124 -10.76 -5.89 33.58
C ALA A 124 -10.07 -4.84 34.45
N LEU A 125 -10.85 -4.10 35.25
CA LEU A 125 -10.34 -3.03 36.12
C LEU A 125 -9.23 -3.50 37.06
N ASN A 126 -9.30 -4.77 37.53
CA ASN A 126 -8.39 -5.35 38.51
C ASN A 126 -7.55 -6.52 37.96
N ASP A 127 -7.59 -6.79 36.66
CA ASP A 127 -6.75 -7.79 36.02
C ASP A 127 -6.40 -7.38 34.59
N ASN A 128 -5.14 -7.00 34.41
CA ASN A 128 -4.58 -6.63 33.12
C ASN A 128 -3.27 -7.37 32.80
N ARG A 129 -3.03 -8.53 33.42
CA ARG A 129 -1.79 -9.27 33.21
C ARG A 129 -1.63 -9.68 31.75
N CYS A 130 -0.44 -9.49 31.20
CA CYS A 130 -0.09 -9.93 29.85
C CYS A 130 0.30 -11.40 29.86
N GLY A 131 -0.38 -12.22 29.06
CA GLY A 131 -0.05 -13.65 28.91
C GLY A 131 1.27 -13.93 28.19
N ARG A 132 1.85 -12.95 27.48
CA ARG A 132 3.12 -13.12 26.73
C ARG A 132 4.35 -12.77 27.55
N CYS A 133 4.37 -11.59 28.19
CA CYS A 133 5.52 -11.12 28.96
C CYS A 133 5.31 -11.12 30.48
N GLY A 134 4.10 -11.43 30.95
CA GLY A 134 3.77 -11.46 32.38
C GLY A 134 3.54 -10.08 33.02
N ALA A 135 3.75 -8.97 32.30
CA ALA A 135 3.58 -7.62 32.85
C ALA A 135 2.13 -7.35 33.30
N ASP A 136 1.97 -6.70 34.45
CA ASP A 136 0.69 -6.30 35.06
C ASP A 136 0.77 -4.86 35.62
N GLY A 137 -0.33 -4.37 36.21
CA GLY A 137 -0.43 -3.02 36.77
C GLY A 137 -0.21 -1.94 35.70
N GLU A 138 0.67 -0.97 35.98
CA GLU A 138 1.01 0.12 35.04
C GLU A 138 1.70 -0.37 33.76
N LYS A 139 2.28 -1.57 33.77
CA LYS A 139 2.97 -2.18 32.62
C LYS A 139 2.11 -3.22 31.89
N GLY A 140 0.98 -3.58 32.49
CA GLY A 140 0.02 -4.51 31.96
C GLY A 140 -0.74 -3.99 30.73
N ARG A 141 -1.74 -4.77 30.32
CA ARG A 141 -2.58 -4.47 29.18
C ARG A 141 -3.47 -3.23 29.41
N VAL A 142 -3.83 -2.56 28.32
CA VAL A 142 -4.80 -1.46 28.28
C VAL A 142 -5.76 -1.66 27.12
N ASN A 143 -7.02 -1.25 27.29
CA ASN A 143 -8.02 -1.30 26.23
C ASN A 143 -7.70 -0.30 25.12
N TYR A 144 -7.99 -0.67 23.88
CA TYR A 144 -7.97 0.29 22.77
C TYR A 144 -9.09 1.33 22.96
N GLN A 145 -8.77 2.61 22.77
CA GLN A 145 -9.80 3.66 22.68
C GLN A 145 -10.57 3.55 21.37
N THR A 146 -9.83 3.39 20.26
CA THR A 146 -10.36 3.07 18.94
C THR A 146 -9.87 1.67 18.56
N PRO A 147 -10.76 0.69 18.34
CA PRO A 147 -10.36 -0.65 17.95
C PRO A 147 -9.50 -0.63 16.68
N PRO A 148 -8.36 -1.36 16.65
CA PRO A 148 -7.48 -1.37 15.49
C PRO A 148 -8.15 -2.08 14.32
N LYS A 149 -7.99 -1.46 13.15
CA LYS A 149 -8.41 -1.97 11.85
C LYS A 149 -7.18 -2.33 11.01
N GLU A 150 -7.36 -3.23 10.06
CA GLU A 150 -6.39 -3.54 9.02
C GLU A 150 -7.05 -3.31 7.66
N LEU A 151 -6.23 -3.00 6.66
CA LEU A 151 -6.71 -2.91 5.29
C LEU A 151 -6.69 -4.31 4.67
N VAL A 152 -7.83 -4.74 4.14
CA VAL A 152 -7.96 -6.00 3.40
C VAL A 152 -8.09 -5.67 1.93
N THR A 153 -7.18 -6.19 1.12
CA THR A 153 -7.15 -5.96 -0.33
C THR A 153 -7.87 -7.06 -1.08
N HIS A 154 -8.66 -6.68 -2.08
CA HIS A 154 -9.34 -7.58 -3.01
C HIS A 154 -8.69 -7.48 -4.39
N HIS A 155 -8.19 -8.61 -4.89
CA HIS A 155 -7.54 -8.68 -6.20
C HIS A 155 -8.54 -8.89 -7.35
N ALA A 156 -9.80 -8.53 -7.17
CA ALA A 156 -10.78 -8.52 -8.25
C ALA A 156 -10.42 -7.41 -9.25
N GLY A 157 -10.71 -7.64 -10.53
CA GLY A 157 -10.60 -6.61 -11.55
C GLY A 157 -11.57 -5.46 -11.27
N ILE A 158 -11.16 -4.24 -11.57
CA ILE A 158 -12.02 -3.06 -11.50
C ILE A 158 -12.40 -2.70 -12.92
N ASP A 159 -13.69 -2.56 -13.22
CA ASP A 159 -14.27 -2.19 -14.52
C ASP A 159 -13.74 -3.01 -15.71
N GLU A 160 -13.38 -4.26 -15.47
CA GLU A 160 -13.05 -5.21 -16.52
C GLU A 160 -14.26 -5.38 -17.43
N ASP A 161 -14.06 -5.25 -18.74
CA ASP A 161 -15.10 -5.32 -19.77
C ASP A 161 -16.30 -4.37 -19.54
N ALA A 162 -16.12 -3.27 -18.79
CA ALA A 162 -17.17 -2.30 -18.55
C ALA A 162 -17.56 -1.56 -19.85
N ASP A 163 -18.86 -1.55 -20.15
CA ASP A 163 -19.43 -0.70 -21.19
C ASP A 163 -19.76 0.69 -20.60
N PHE A 164 -18.82 1.62 -20.76
CA PHE A 164 -18.95 2.98 -20.21
C PHE A 164 -20.01 3.83 -20.93
N ASP A 165 -20.47 3.42 -22.12
CA ASP A 165 -21.56 4.11 -22.82
C ASP A 165 -22.90 3.94 -22.06
N GLU A 166 -23.05 2.84 -21.31
CA GLU A 166 -24.24 2.58 -20.47
C GLU A 166 -24.22 3.34 -19.13
N TRP A 167 -23.08 3.94 -18.75
CA TRP A 167 -22.93 4.59 -17.45
C TRP A 167 -23.59 5.97 -17.43
N SER A 168 -24.17 6.34 -16.28
CA SER A 168 -24.65 7.70 -16.06
C SER A 168 -23.48 8.69 -16.06
N LEU A 169 -23.79 9.99 -16.26
CA LEU A 169 -22.75 11.02 -16.24
C LEU A 169 -22.05 11.07 -14.88
N GLU A 170 -22.82 10.92 -13.80
CA GLU A 170 -22.32 10.88 -12.42
C GLU A 170 -21.38 9.69 -12.19
N GLN A 171 -21.75 8.49 -12.67
CA GLN A 171 -20.90 7.31 -12.56
C GLN A 171 -19.56 7.49 -13.29
N LEU A 172 -19.58 8.12 -14.48
CA LEU A 172 -18.35 8.45 -15.20
C LEU A 172 -17.51 9.46 -14.43
N GLN A 173 -18.12 10.52 -13.90
CA GLN A 173 -17.42 11.55 -13.14
C GLN A 173 -16.75 10.97 -11.89
N ASP A 174 -17.47 10.15 -11.13
CA ASP A 174 -16.94 9.48 -9.94
C ASP A 174 -15.78 8.54 -10.30
N ARG A 175 -15.88 7.85 -11.43
CA ARG A 175 -14.83 6.94 -11.87
C ARG A 175 -13.60 7.65 -12.39
N VAL A 176 -13.78 8.71 -13.16
CA VAL A 176 -12.67 9.58 -13.61
C VAL A 176 -11.97 10.16 -12.39
N LYS A 177 -12.72 10.65 -11.40
CA LYS A 177 -12.14 11.17 -10.15
C LYS A 177 -11.31 10.12 -9.41
N LEU A 178 -11.79 8.87 -9.33
CA LEU A 178 -11.05 7.77 -8.71
C LEU A 178 -9.75 7.46 -9.48
N VAL A 179 -9.82 7.32 -10.80
CA VAL A 179 -8.66 6.94 -11.62
C VAL A 179 -7.65 8.10 -11.71
N ASP A 180 -8.10 9.35 -11.77
CA ASP A 180 -7.24 10.54 -11.69
C ASP A 180 -6.56 10.65 -10.32
N GLY A 181 -7.29 10.39 -9.23
CA GLY A 181 -6.71 10.33 -7.87
C GLY A 181 -5.66 9.22 -7.75
N PHE A 182 -5.90 8.07 -8.38
CA PHE A 182 -4.93 6.97 -8.47
C PHE A 182 -3.66 7.39 -9.24
N ASP A 183 -3.82 8.05 -10.38
CA ASP A 183 -2.70 8.54 -11.19
C ASP A 183 -1.85 9.55 -10.42
N LYS A 184 -2.51 10.49 -9.73
CA LYS A 184 -1.87 11.47 -8.85
C LYS A 184 -1.07 10.81 -7.72
N ALA A 185 -1.65 9.82 -7.04
CA ALA A 185 -0.96 9.09 -5.98
C ALA A 185 0.28 8.35 -6.52
N CYS A 186 0.19 7.77 -7.72
CA CYS A 186 1.34 7.14 -8.38
C CYS A 186 2.41 8.14 -8.83
N ASP A 187 2.02 9.35 -9.23
CA ASP A 187 2.95 10.46 -9.49
C ASP A 187 3.72 10.84 -8.23
N GLN A 188 3.04 10.96 -7.08
CA GLN A 188 3.67 11.24 -5.79
C GLN A 188 4.63 10.14 -5.35
N VAL A 189 4.25 8.87 -5.50
CA VAL A 189 5.15 7.73 -5.24
C VAL A 189 6.40 7.82 -6.12
N ARG A 190 6.24 8.15 -7.40
CA ARG A 190 7.37 8.32 -8.32
C ARG A 190 8.25 9.49 -7.88
N GLU A 191 7.68 10.65 -7.61
CA GLU A 191 8.41 11.84 -7.17
C GLU A 191 9.22 11.55 -5.91
N ARG A 192 8.61 10.91 -4.92
CA ARG A 192 9.29 10.46 -3.70
C ARG A 192 10.45 9.52 -4.00
N PHE A 193 10.26 8.54 -4.88
CA PHE A 193 11.33 7.64 -5.30
C PHE A 193 12.47 8.37 -6.02
N ILE A 194 12.15 9.36 -6.87
CA ILE A 194 13.14 10.18 -7.57
C ILE A 194 13.92 11.05 -6.59
N ASP A 195 13.27 11.61 -5.56
CA ASP A 195 13.94 12.41 -4.54
C ASP A 195 14.98 11.59 -3.78
N LEU A 196 14.68 10.32 -3.50
CA LEU A 196 15.63 9.38 -2.88
C LEU A 196 16.89 9.16 -3.73
N LEU A 197 16.85 9.40 -5.04
CA LEU A 197 18.05 9.33 -5.90
C LEU A 197 19.08 10.41 -5.57
N SER A 198 18.74 11.42 -4.78
CA SER A 198 19.71 12.40 -4.26
C SER A 198 20.43 11.91 -3.00
N GLU A 199 19.88 10.92 -2.30
CA GLU A 199 20.41 10.41 -1.03
C GLU A 199 21.64 9.52 -1.22
N GLU A 200 22.53 9.48 -0.24
CA GLU A 200 23.68 8.58 -0.24
C GLU A 200 23.28 7.21 0.33
N ILE A 201 23.63 6.13 -0.38
CA ILE A 201 23.41 4.76 0.08
C ILE A 201 24.68 4.31 0.79
N VAL A 202 24.55 3.98 2.08
CA VAL A 202 25.66 3.51 2.91
C VAL A 202 25.35 2.09 3.39
N GLU A 203 26.33 1.20 3.26
CA GLU A 203 26.24 -0.14 3.84
C GLU A 203 26.56 -0.08 5.34
N GLU A 204 25.63 -0.57 6.17
CA GLU A 204 25.83 -0.68 7.62
C GLU A 204 25.89 -2.16 8.04
N THR A 205 26.90 -2.52 8.81
CA THR A 205 26.99 -3.83 9.45
C THR A 205 26.57 -3.73 10.91
N PHE A 206 25.48 -4.41 11.28
CA PHE A 206 25.00 -4.49 12.66
C PHE A 206 25.07 -5.92 13.21
N TYR A 207 25.32 -6.05 14.52
CA TYR A 207 25.41 -7.33 15.21
C TYR A 207 24.17 -7.56 16.09
N VAL A 208 23.48 -8.69 15.89
CA VAL A 208 22.34 -9.08 16.72
C VAL A 208 22.77 -10.10 17.78
N PRO A 209 22.56 -9.84 19.09
CA PRO A 209 22.89 -10.80 20.14
C PRO A 209 21.99 -12.04 20.03
N GLN A 210 22.60 -13.22 19.83
CA GLN A 210 21.89 -14.50 19.74
C GLN A 210 22.21 -15.38 20.94
N LYS A 211 21.17 -16.00 21.52
CA LYS A 211 21.31 -17.05 22.53
C LYS A 211 21.15 -18.41 21.87
N ARG A 212 22.03 -19.36 22.20
CA ARG A 212 21.92 -20.76 21.77
C ARG A 212 22.02 -21.71 22.96
N MET A 213 21.30 -22.81 22.89
CA MET A 213 21.45 -23.91 23.83
C MET A 213 22.74 -24.66 23.48
N VAL A 214 23.57 -24.96 24.48
CA VAL A 214 24.78 -25.76 24.32
C VAL A 214 24.81 -26.86 25.38
N LEU A 215 25.24 -28.05 24.97
CA LEU A 215 25.58 -29.12 25.91
C LEU A 215 26.90 -28.74 26.58
N LYS A 216 26.93 -28.75 27.91
CA LYS A 216 28.13 -28.65 28.71
C LYS A 216 28.31 -29.94 29.49
N SER A 217 29.50 -30.52 29.41
CA SER A 217 29.94 -31.56 30.35
C SER A 217 30.00 -30.96 31.76
N ALA A 218 29.54 -31.72 32.75
CA ALA A 218 29.64 -31.35 34.17
C ALA A 218 31.09 -31.34 34.66
#